data_AF-A0A061IYN1-F1
#
_entry.id   AF-A0A061IYN1-F1
#
_cell.length_a   1.000
_cell.length_b   1.000
_cell.length_c   1.000
_cell.angle_alpha   90.00
_cell.angle_beta   90.00
_cell.angle_gamma   90.00
#
_symmetry.space_group_name_H-M   'P 1'
#
loop_
_entity.id
_entity.type
_entity.pdbx_description
1 polymer ?
#
loop_
_entity_poly.entity_id
_entity_poly.type
_entity_poly.pdbx_seq_one_letter_code
_entity_poly.pdbx_strand_id
1 'polypeptide(L)'
;MPYQPPSTQRVLMGYSLCLHFFYFLFFCFRRLQRRVTEMATRKSKAGGTEWDVNTPPDSPFITDPALAEGFSIPMEYVRRMEEAQRLYAVHDAEQQAVAYAYRRASWTVGIQCGWLGIGVWLTVRGYRYADPVQSFASGFTSNRVLCRAFTPVAMLGLTITMLTSLQLPFDVRATLVARKARELEEMRKVEALKERAAAFREGRAIVDQLKEEERLAFETGMEEAEKLSK
;
A
#
# COMPACT_ATOMS: atom_id res chain seq x y z
N MET A 1 -5.77 53.15 -35.50
CA MET A 1 -5.49 52.99 -34.06
C MET A 1 -4.18 52.22 -33.91
N PRO A 2 -3.12 52.81 -33.31
CA PRO A 2 -1.85 52.11 -33.13
C PRO A 2 -1.98 51.02 -32.06
N TYR A 3 -1.58 49.79 -32.41
CA TYR A 3 -1.57 48.63 -31.53
C TYR A 3 -0.40 48.78 -30.53
N GLN A 4 -0.70 49.06 -29.26
CA GLN A 4 0.30 49.06 -28.20
C GLN A 4 0.65 47.60 -27.84
N PRO A 5 1.89 47.13 -28.07
CA PRO A 5 2.27 45.79 -27.66
C PRO A 5 2.22 45.68 -26.12
N PRO A 6 1.73 44.56 -25.57
CA PRO A 6 1.73 44.35 -24.13
C PRO A 6 3.16 44.43 -23.58
N SER A 7 3.34 45.20 -22.51
CA SER A 7 4.66 45.48 -21.95
C SER A 7 5.42 44.18 -21.61
N THR A 8 6.62 44.04 -22.18
CA THR A 8 7.57 42.93 -22.03
C THR A 8 7.83 42.55 -20.57
N GLN A 9 7.60 43.50 -19.66
CA GLN A 9 7.73 43.36 -18.21
C GLN A 9 6.74 42.36 -17.59
N ARG A 10 5.51 42.24 -18.11
CA ARG A 10 4.52 41.26 -17.59
C ARG A 10 4.89 39.82 -17.97
N VAL A 11 5.49 39.66 -19.15
CA VAL A 11 5.91 38.37 -19.68
C VAL A 11 7.11 37.84 -18.88
N LEU A 12 8.10 38.69 -18.59
CA LEU A 12 9.27 38.35 -17.76
C LEU A 12 8.90 38.00 -16.30
N MET A 13 7.93 38.71 -15.69
CA MET A 13 7.45 38.34 -14.35
C MET A 13 6.76 36.99 -14.31
N GLY A 14 6.03 36.60 -15.36
CA GLY A 14 5.41 35.28 -15.47
C GLY A 14 6.43 34.14 -15.50
N TYR A 15 7.56 34.32 -16.18
CA TYR A 15 8.63 33.31 -16.24
C TYR A 15 9.39 33.17 -14.92
N SER A 16 9.66 34.28 -14.22
CA SER A 16 10.32 34.25 -12.91
C SER A 16 9.44 33.57 -11.84
N LEU A 17 8.13 33.86 -11.84
CA LEU A 17 7.17 33.19 -10.97
C LEU A 17 7.06 31.69 -11.28
N CYS A 18 7.07 31.29 -12.56
CA CYS A 18 7.09 29.87 -12.92
C CYS A 18 8.37 29.19 -12.43
N LEU A 19 9.55 29.74 -12.66
CA LEU A 19 10.82 29.14 -12.22
C LEU A 19 10.89 28.99 -10.70
N HIS A 20 10.45 30.00 -9.94
CA HIS A 20 10.37 29.90 -8.49
C HIS A 20 9.33 28.89 -8.01
N PHE A 21 8.18 28.78 -8.69
CA PHE A 21 7.17 27.79 -8.39
C PHE A 21 7.66 26.37 -8.65
N PHE A 22 8.42 26.15 -9.73
CA PHE A 22 9.05 24.87 -10.05
C PHE A 22 10.14 24.49 -9.03
N TYR A 23 11.02 25.44 -8.66
CA TYR A 23 12.01 25.20 -7.61
C TYR A 23 11.36 24.93 -6.25
N PHE A 24 10.29 25.66 -5.91
CA PHE A 24 9.54 25.46 -4.68
C PHE A 24 8.84 24.10 -4.66
N LEU A 25 8.21 23.68 -5.75
CA LEU A 25 7.59 22.35 -5.87
C LEU A 25 8.64 21.24 -5.78
N PHE A 26 9.78 21.39 -6.45
CA PHE A 26 10.89 20.42 -6.37
C PHE A 26 11.48 20.33 -4.95
N PHE A 27 11.64 21.47 -4.28
CA PHE A 27 12.14 21.53 -2.90
C PHE A 27 11.12 20.97 -1.91
N CYS A 28 9.83 21.30 -2.04
CA CYS A 28 8.74 20.71 -1.28
C CYS A 28 8.65 19.20 -1.50
N PHE A 29 8.83 18.73 -2.73
CA PHE A 29 8.85 17.30 -3.05
C PHE A 29 10.02 16.59 -2.36
N ARG A 30 11.24 17.16 -2.40
CA ARG A 30 12.39 16.61 -1.67
C ARG A 30 12.19 16.63 -0.16
N ARG A 31 11.52 17.66 0.38
CA ARG A 31 11.24 17.78 1.81
C ARG A 31 10.13 16.83 2.27
N LEU A 32 9.14 16.58 1.42
CA LEU A 32 8.07 15.61 1.66
C LEU A 32 8.61 14.18 1.63
N GLN A 33 9.49 13.85 0.67
CA GLN A 33 10.21 12.56 0.67
C GLN A 33 11.00 12.34 1.96
N ARG A 34 11.63 13.39 2.50
CA ARG A 34 12.44 13.30 3.73
C ARG A 34 11.60 13.13 5.01
N ARG A 35 10.39 13.72 5.09
CA ARG A 35 9.48 13.54 6.25
C ARG A 35 8.76 12.19 6.23
N VAL A 36 8.48 11.63 5.06
CA VAL A 36 7.81 10.33 4.94
C VAL A 36 8.74 9.20 5.40
N THR A 37 10.06 9.33 5.22
CA THR A 37 11.05 8.40 5.79
C THR A 37 11.13 8.46 7.32
N GLU A 38 10.75 9.58 7.96
CA GLU A 38 10.81 9.73 9.42
C GLU A 38 9.56 9.20 10.14
N MET A 39 8.41 9.05 9.46
CA MET A 39 7.16 8.58 10.08
C MET A 39 6.98 7.06 10.08
N ALA A 40 7.91 6.30 9.47
CA ALA A 40 7.85 4.84 9.38
C ALA A 40 8.25 4.10 10.69
N THR A 41 8.60 4.81 11.77
CA THR A 41 9.13 4.24 13.02
C THR A 41 8.19 4.41 14.24
N ARG A 42 6.86 4.35 14.06
CA ARG A 42 5.94 4.20 15.20
C ARG A 42 5.41 2.78 15.31
N LYS A 43 6.12 1.95 16.08
CA LYS A 43 5.65 0.67 16.63
C LYS A 43 4.41 0.92 17.49
N SER A 44 3.30 0.23 17.19
CA SER A 44 2.12 0.15 18.05
C SER A 44 2.41 -0.72 19.28
N LYS A 45 1.88 -0.29 20.43
CA LYS A 45 1.99 -0.94 21.73
C LYS A 45 1.04 -2.14 21.80
N ALA A 46 1.57 -3.28 22.25
CA ALA A 46 0.79 -4.42 22.69
C ALA A 46 0.00 -4.11 23.98
N GLY A 47 -1.24 -4.60 24.06
CA GLY A 47 -2.01 -4.58 25.31
C GLY A 47 -3.36 -5.30 25.20
N GLY A 48 -3.54 -6.35 26.02
CA GLY A 48 -4.84 -6.95 26.37
C GLY A 48 -5.07 -8.35 25.78
N THR A 49 -4.67 -9.40 26.51
CA THR A 49 -4.71 -10.81 26.08
C THR A 49 -6.06 -11.47 26.41
N GLU A 50 -7.05 -11.30 25.54
CA GLU A 50 -8.15 -12.26 25.40
C GLU A 50 -7.83 -13.11 24.16
N TRP A 51 -7.61 -14.42 24.34
CA TRP A 51 -7.18 -15.28 23.24
C TRP A 51 -8.39 -15.59 22.35
N ASP A 52 -8.46 -14.91 21.21
CA ASP A 52 -9.45 -15.17 20.17
C ASP A 52 -8.81 -15.99 19.03
N VAL A 53 -9.54 -16.98 18.54
CA VAL A 53 -9.16 -17.80 17.38
C VAL A 53 -9.16 -16.95 16.11
N ASN A 54 -10.05 -15.97 16.03
CA ASN A 54 -10.21 -15.08 14.88
C ASN A 54 -9.35 -13.81 14.99
N THR A 55 -8.86 -13.48 16.18
CA THR A 55 -8.02 -12.30 16.43
C THR A 55 -6.70 -12.73 17.07
N PRO A 56 -5.65 -13.00 16.26
CA PRO A 56 -4.36 -13.43 16.78
C PRO A 56 -3.75 -12.39 17.73
N PRO A 57 -3.14 -12.82 18.86
CA PRO A 57 -2.36 -11.92 19.70
C PRO A 57 -1.13 -11.40 18.94
N ASP A 58 -0.71 -10.17 19.24
CA ASP A 58 0.48 -9.51 18.63
C ASP A 58 1.79 -10.29 18.87
N SER A 59 1.82 -11.19 19.85
CA SER A 59 2.97 -12.05 20.15
C SER A 59 2.92 -13.35 19.33
N PRO A 60 4.00 -13.74 18.64
CA PRO A 60 4.09 -15.02 17.92
C PRO A 60 4.30 -16.23 18.83
N PHE A 61 4.46 -16.01 20.14
CA PHE A 61 4.57 -17.06 21.16
C PHE A 61 3.42 -16.93 22.16
N ILE A 62 2.83 -18.06 22.54
CA ILE A 62 2.01 -18.14 23.75
C ILE A 62 2.98 -18.07 24.93
N THR A 63 3.29 -16.85 25.36
CA THR A 63 4.29 -16.59 26.41
C THR A 63 3.79 -16.96 27.81
N ASP A 64 2.49 -17.21 27.96
CA ASP A 64 1.89 -17.53 29.25
C ASP A 64 1.57 -19.03 29.34
N PRO A 65 2.26 -19.81 30.22
CA PRO A 65 1.95 -21.22 30.42
C PRO A 65 0.52 -21.42 30.96
N ALA A 66 -0.05 -20.42 31.64
CA ALA A 66 -1.45 -20.43 32.09
C ALA A 66 -2.47 -20.35 30.93
N LEU A 67 -2.11 -19.73 29.80
CA LEU A 67 -2.93 -19.75 28.59
C LEU A 67 -2.84 -21.10 27.87
N ALA A 68 -1.67 -21.74 27.88
CA ALA A 68 -1.49 -23.09 27.35
C ALA A 68 -2.19 -24.16 28.20
N GLU A 69 -2.17 -24.03 29.53
CA GLU A 69 -2.95 -24.89 30.45
C GLU A 69 -4.46 -24.64 30.36
N GLY A 70 -4.90 -23.42 29.98
CA GLY A 70 -6.30 -23.11 29.73
C GLY A 70 -6.86 -23.78 28.47
N PHE A 71 -6.01 -24.11 27.50
CA PHE A 71 -6.36 -24.99 26.40
C PHE A 71 -6.10 -26.43 26.84
N SER A 72 -7.13 -27.12 27.33
CA SER A 72 -7.11 -28.57 27.46
C SER A 72 -7.02 -29.18 26.06
N ILE A 73 -5.88 -29.04 25.37
CA ILE A 73 -5.64 -29.45 23.98
C ILE A 73 -4.26 -30.12 23.94
N PRO A 74 -4.07 -31.23 23.22
CA PRO A 74 -2.79 -31.93 23.21
C PRO A 74 -1.68 -31.04 22.63
N MET A 75 -0.47 -31.15 23.20
CA MET A 75 0.69 -30.30 22.87
C MET A 75 1.05 -30.29 21.38
N GLU A 76 0.79 -31.37 20.65
CA GLU A 76 1.05 -31.46 19.20
C GLU A 76 0.20 -30.46 18.39
N TYR A 77 -1.04 -30.21 18.81
CA TYR A 77 -1.95 -29.26 18.16
C TYR A 77 -1.61 -27.83 18.54
N VAL A 78 -1.20 -27.61 19.80
CA VAL A 78 -0.69 -26.31 20.25
C VAL A 78 0.52 -25.89 19.43
N ARG A 79 1.46 -26.80 19.18
CA ARG A 79 2.64 -26.54 18.34
C ARG A 79 2.26 -26.19 16.89
N ARG A 80 1.32 -26.92 16.27
CA ARG A 80 0.81 -26.58 14.92
C ARG A 80 0.15 -25.21 14.87
N MET A 81 -0.58 -24.83 15.92
CA MET A 81 -1.19 -23.51 16.03
C MET A 81 -0.13 -22.40 16.17
N GLU A 82 0.94 -22.63 16.93
CA GLU A 82 2.07 -21.68 17.02
C GLU A 82 2.83 -21.53 15.71
N GLU A 83 3.04 -22.63 14.98
CA GLU A 83 3.68 -22.60 13.65
C GLU A 83 2.85 -21.78 12.66
N ALA A 84 1.52 -21.98 12.63
CA ALA A 84 0.60 -21.16 11.84
C ALA A 84 0.58 -19.69 12.28
N GLN A 85 0.65 -19.42 13.58
CA GLN A 85 0.73 -18.06 14.14
C GLN A 85 2.02 -17.34 13.74
N ARG A 86 3.16 -18.06 13.71
CA ARG A 86 4.44 -17.51 13.24
C ARG A 86 4.38 -17.17 11.76
N LEU A 87 3.80 -18.04 10.95
CA LEU A 87 3.59 -17.78 9.51
C LEU A 87 2.71 -16.53 9.31
N TYR A 88 1.63 -16.39 10.07
CA TYR A 88 0.80 -15.20 10.05
C TYR A 88 1.60 -13.92 10.38
N ALA A 89 2.43 -13.95 11.43
CA ALA A 89 3.23 -12.80 11.83
C ALA A 89 4.26 -12.38 10.76
N VAL A 90 4.85 -13.34 10.05
CA VAL A 90 5.75 -13.06 8.92
C VAL A 90 4.99 -12.36 7.79
N HIS A 91 3.85 -12.91 7.37
CA HIS A 91 2.99 -12.29 6.36
C HIS A 91 2.45 -10.92 6.81
N ASP A 92 2.30 -10.69 8.11
CA ASP A 92 1.92 -9.38 8.65
C ASP A 92 3.00 -8.32 8.47
N ALA A 93 4.24 -8.65 8.82
CA ALA A 93 5.37 -7.77 8.57
C ALA A 93 5.55 -7.49 7.06
N GLU A 94 5.41 -8.51 6.22
CA GLU A 94 5.52 -8.37 4.76
C GLU A 94 4.39 -7.51 4.17
N GLN A 95 3.15 -7.68 4.63
CA GLN A 95 2.02 -6.86 4.19
C GLN A 95 2.26 -5.37 4.48
N GLN A 96 2.87 -5.03 5.62
CA GLN A 96 3.18 -3.63 5.94
C GLN A 96 4.17 -3.03 4.92
N ALA A 97 5.20 -3.79 4.52
CA ALA A 97 6.15 -3.37 3.51
C ALA A 97 5.49 -3.20 2.13
N VAL A 98 4.64 -4.14 1.73
CA VAL A 98 3.92 -4.10 0.45
C VAL A 98 2.89 -2.95 0.44
N ALA A 99 2.16 -2.74 1.53
CA ALA A 99 1.21 -1.64 1.67
C ALA A 99 1.90 -0.27 1.57
N TYR A 100 3.09 -0.13 2.17
CA TYR A 100 3.91 1.06 2.03
C TYR A 100 4.37 1.28 0.59
N ALA A 101 4.85 0.24 -0.09
CA ALA A 101 5.24 0.30 -1.50
C ALA A 101 4.06 0.69 -2.41
N TYR A 102 2.89 0.11 -2.19
CA TYR A 102 1.66 0.46 -2.92
C TYR A 102 1.25 1.92 -2.69
N ARG A 103 1.27 2.38 -1.43
CA ARG A 103 0.98 3.79 -1.11
C ARG A 103 1.97 4.71 -1.83
N ARG A 104 3.27 4.40 -1.80
CA ARG A 104 4.27 5.20 -2.51
C ARG A 104 4.01 5.24 -4.01
N ALA A 105 3.72 4.11 -4.64
CA ALA A 105 3.46 4.02 -6.07
C ALA A 105 2.16 4.74 -6.48
N SER A 106 1.10 4.66 -5.68
CA SER A 106 -0.14 5.40 -5.95
C SER A 106 0.06 6.92 -5.89
N TRP A 107 0.87 7.41 -4.94
CA TRP A 107 1.25 8.82 -4.87
C TRP A 107 2.05 9.28 -6.10
N THR A 108 3.00 8.47 -6.59
CA THR A 108 3.79 8.84 -7.77
C THR A 108 2.91 8.95 -9.01
N VAL A 109 2.01 7.99 -9.23
CA VAL A 109 1.02 8.05 -10.33
C VAL A 109 0.11 9.27 -10.20
N GLY A 110 -0.41 9.55 -8.99
CA GLY A 110 -1.26 10.72 -8.76
C GLY A 110 -0.56 12.04 -9.10
N ILE A 111 0.71 12.18 -8.72
CA ILE A 111 1.53 13.35 -9.03
C ILE A 111 1.78 13.45 -10.54
N GLN A 112 2.10 12.34 -11.22
CA GLN A 112 2.30 12.32 -12.67
C GLN A 112 1.03 12.69 -13.43
N CYS A 113 -0.14 12.20 -13.01
CA CYS A 113 -1.42 12.63 -13.58
C CYS A 113 -1.65 14.13 -13.42
N GLY A 114 -1.32 14.69 -12.24
CA GLY A 114 -1.36 16.14 -12.02
C GLY A 114 -0.40 16.90 -12.94
N TRP A 115 0.81 16.38 -13.12
CA TRP A 115 1.83 16.96 -13.99
C TRP A 115 1.43 16.94 -15.47
N LEU A 116 0.77 15.86 -15.90
CA LEU A 116 0.20 15.75 -17.23
C LEU A 116 -0.85 16.85 -17.46
N GLY A 117 -1.72 17.09 -16.49
CA GLY A 117 -2.69 18.19 -16.52
C GLY A 117 -2.02 19.57 -16.67
N ILE A 118 -0.93 19.82 -15.93
CA ILE A 118 -0.14 21.05 -16.05
C ILE A 118 0.49 21.17 -17.45
N GLY A 119 1.07 20.09 -17.98
CA GLY A 119 1.65 20.07 -19.32
C GLY A 119 0.63 20.38 -20.42
N VAL A 120 -0.56 19.78 -20.33
CA VAL A 120 -1.66 20.05 -21.27
C VAL A 120 -2.14 21.50 -21.14
N TRP A 121 -2.30 21.99 -19.90
CA TRP A 121 -2.71 23.38 -19.67
C TRP A 121 -1.69 24.38 -20.23
N LEU A 122 -0.40 24.16 -20.01
CA LEU A 122 0.69 24.97 -20.58
C LEU A 122 0.69 24.92 -22.10
N THR A 123 0.46 23.74 -22.70
CA THR A 123 0.36 23.58 -24.15
C THR A 123 -0.79 24.40 -24.72
N VAL A 124 -2.00 24.29 -24.13
CA VAL A 124 -3.20 25.02 -24.60
C VAL A 124 -3.04 26.53 -24.40
N ARG A 125 -2.55 26.98 -23.25
CA ARG A 125 -2.31 28.40 -22.99
C ARG A 125 -1.22 28.95 -23.89
N GLY A 126 -0.10 28.24 -24.01
CA GLY A 126 1.00 28.58 -24.91
C GLY A 126 0.49 28.73 -26.34
N TYR A 127 -0.30 27.78 -26.83
CA TYR A 127 -0.88 27.83 -28.17
C TYR A 127 -1.87 28.99 -28.37
N ARG A 128 -2.77 29.26 -27.41
CA ARG A 128 -3.80 30.31 -27.53
C ARG A 128 -3.23 31.73 -27.53
N TYR A 129 -2.15 31.98 -26.80
CA TYR A 129 -1.50 33.30 -26.70
C TYR A 129 -0.18 33.39 -27.48
N ALA A 130 0.13 32.39 -28.30
CA ALA A 130 1.35 32.36 -29.10
C ALA A 130 1.31 33.34 -30.27
N ASP A 131 2.28 34.26 -30.29
CA ASP A 131 2.64 35.00 -31.49
C ASP A 131 3.53 34.13 -32.39
N PRO A 132 3.12 33.84 -33.63
CA PRO A 132 3.83 32.91 -34.52
C PRO A 132 5.23 33.40 -34.93
N VAL A 133 5.51 34.70 -34.75
CA VAL A 133 6.81 35.32 -35.04
C VAL A 133 7.88 34.88 -34.04
N GLN A 134 7.51 34.55 -32.80
CA GLN A 134 8.44 34.09 -31.75
C GLN A 134 8.67 32.57 -31.79
N SER A 135 8.20 31.90 -32.85
CA SER A 135 8.36 30.46 -33.02
C SER A 135 9.75 30.09 -33.55
N PHE A 136 10.29 28.98 -33.04
CA PHE A 136 11.49 28.37 -33.62
C PHE A 136 11.26 27.86 -35.05
N ALA A 137 10.02 27.51 -35.39
CA ALA A 137 9.67 26.97 -36.70
C ALA A 137 9.42 28.04 -37.77
N SER A 138 9.40 29.32 -37.39
CA SER A 138 9.09 30.43 -38.31
C SER A 138 10.07 30.56 -39.48
N GLY A 139 11.32 30.10 -39.31
CA GLY A 139 12.33 30.05 -40.39
C GLY A 139 12.20 28.86 -41.34
N PHE A 140 11.46 27.80 -40.94
CA PHE A 140 11.36 26.55 -41.69
C PHE A 140 9.99 26.34 -42.33
N THR A 141 8.93 26.94 -41.80
CA THR A 141 7.56 26.79 -42.32
C THR A 141 6.78 28.10 -42.26
N SER A 142 5.97 28.35 -43.30
CA SER A 142 5.01 29.46 -43.34
C SER A 142 3.68 29.10 -42.64
N ASN A 143 3.50 27.85 -42.23
CA ASN A 143 2.27 27.40 -41.61
C ASN A 143 2.11 27.95 -40.19
N ARG A 144 1.19 28.91 -40.03
CA ARG A 144 0.90 29.58 -38.74
C ARG A 144 0.51 28.62 -37.63
N VAL A 145 -0.13 27.49 -37.94
CA VAL A 145 -0.55 26.49 -36.95
C VAL A 145 0.68 25.80 -36.33
N LEU A 146 1.63 25.38 -37.18
CA LEU A 146 2.88 24.79 -36.74
C LEU A 146 3.72 25.81 -35.96
N CYS A 147 3.82 27.05 -36.45
CA CYS A 147 4.57 28.09 -35.74
C CYS A 147 4.03 28.33 -34.32
N ARG A 148 2.71 28.33 -34.12
CA ARG A 148 2.13 28.47 -32.76
C ARG A 148 2.42 27.29 -31.84
N ALA A 149 2.40 26.06 -32.37
CA ALA A 149 2.72 24.85 -31.59
C ALA A 149 4.20 24.81 -31.15
N PHE A 150 5.11 25.34 -31.98
CA PHE A 150 6.55 25.39 -31.71
C PHE A 150 7.01 26.65 -30.95
N THR A 151 6.11 27.33 -30.25
CA THR A 151 6.51 28.41 -29.33
C THR A 151 7.11 27.82 -28.04
N PRO A 152 8.05 28.50 -27.37
CA PRO A 152 8.76 27.95 -26.21
C PRO A 152 7.83 27.44 -25.09
N VAL A 153 6.74 28.14 -24.81
CA VAL A 153 5.76 27.75 -23.78
C VAL A 153 4.96 26.53 -24.20
N ALA A 154 4.46 26.50 -25.43
CA ALA A 154 3.71 25.35 -25.94
C ALA A 154 4.61 24.11 -26.06
N MET A 155 5.85 24.29 -26.52
CA MET A 155 6.88 23.25 -26.57
C MET A 155 7.20 22.68 -25.19
N LEU A 156 7.34 23.52 -24.17
CA LEU A 156 7.57 23.05 -22.80
C LEU A 156 6.38 22.26 -22.25
N GLY A 157 5.15 22.69 -22.55
CA GLY A 157 3.95 21.92 -22.22
C GLY A 157 3.95 20.55 -22.93
N LEU A 158 4.23 20.53 -24.23
CA LEU A 158 4.27 19.33 -25.05
C LEU A 158 5.34 18.35 -24.58
N THR A 159 6.54 18.81 -24.25
CA THR A 159 7.62 17.95 -23.74
C THR A 159 7.26 17.35 -22.39
N ILE A 160 6.70 18.15 -21.48
CA ILE A 160 6.21 17.65 -20.19
C ILE A 160 5.15 16.57 -20.41
N THR A 161 4.14 16.84 -21.24
CA THR A 161 3.06 15.89 -21.51
C THR A 161 3.59 14.62 -22.17
N MET A 162 4.50 14.73 -23.14
CA MET A 162 5.08 13.59 -23.86
C MET A 162 5.95 12.72 -22.95
N LEU A 163 6.83 13.32 -22.15
CA LEU A 163 7.67 12.56 -21.21
C LEU A 163 6.80 11.86 -20.16
N THR A 164 5.78 12.56 -19.65
CA THR A 164 4.88 12.01 -18.64
C THR A 164 4.01 10.90 -19.23
N SER A 165 3.52 11.02 -20.47
CA SER A 165 2.72 9.98 -21.11
C SER A 165 3.53 8.71 -21.42
N LEU A 166 4.83 8.85 -21.71
CA LEU A 166 5.75 7.71 -21.86
C LEU A 166 6.08 7.03 -20.52
N GLN A 167 6.17 7.78 -19.42
CA GLN A 167 6.49 7.25 -18.09
C GLN A 167 5.27 6.61 -17.39
N LEU A 168 4.10 7.23 -17.51
CA LEU A 168 2.86 6.81 -16.84
C LEU A 168 2.54 5.30 -16.94
N PRO A 169 2.65 4.61 -18.11
CA PRO A 169 2.33 3.19 -18.17
C PRO A 169 3.25 2.33 -17.31
N PHE A 170 4.52 2.71 -17.12
CA PHE A 170 5.44 1.98 -16.26
C PHE A 170 5.05 2.13 -14.78
N ASP A 171 4.74 3.35 -14.35
CA ASP A 171 4.31 3.61 -12.97
C ASP A 171 2.95 2.97 -12.66
N VAL A 172 2.00 3.01 -13.60
CA VAL A 172 0.73 2.29 -13.47
C VAL A 172 0.96 0.78 -13.37
N ARG A 173 1.83 0.19 -14.19
CA ARG A 173 2.18 -1.23 -14.06
C ARG A 173 2.78 -1.55 -12.69
N ALA A 174 3.67 -0.71 -12.17
CA ALA A 174 4.24 -0.89 -10.83
C ALA A 174 3.15 -0.86 -9.74
N THR A 175 2.17 0.06 -9.83
CA THR A 175 1.05 0.09 -8.89
C THR A 175 0.17 -1.17 -8.96
N LEU A 176 -0.07 -1.68 -10.16
CA LEU A 176 -0.86 -2.90 -10.36
C LEU A 176 -0.15 -4.14 -9.81
N VAL A 177 1.17 -4.25 -10.02
CA VAL A 177 1.97 -5.34 -9.44
C VAL A 177 1.96 -5.27 -7.91
N ALA A 178 2.17 -4.08 -7.33
CA ALA A 178 2.11 -3.89 -5.89
C ALA A 178 0.73 -4.22 -5.31
N ARG A 179 -0.35 -3.89 -6.03
CA ARG A 179 -1.72 -4.27 -5.65
C ARG A 179 -1.92 -5.78 -5.65
N LYS A 180 -1.51 -6.48 -6.71
CA LYS A 180 -1.60 -7.94 -6.78
C LYS A 180 -0.78 -8.62 -5.68
N ALA A 181 0.42 -8.12 -5.40
CA ALA A 181 1.25 -8.63 -4.31
C ALA A 181 0.54 -8.47 -2.95
N ARG A 182 -0.13 -7.33 -2.72
CA ARG A 182 -0.91 -7.11 -1.51
C ARG A 182 -2.07 -8.09 -1.37
N GLU A 183 -2.84 -8.27 -2.45
CA GLU A 183 -3.98 -9.21 -2.47
C GLU A 183 -3.50 -10.66 -2.19
N LEU A 184 -2.32 -11.03 -2.71
CA LEU A 184 -1.73 -12.34 -2.49
C LEU A 184 -1.29 -12.55 -1.02
N GLU A 185 -0.67 -11.55 -0.41
CA GLU A 185 -0.33 -11.59 1.02
C GLU A 185 -1.57 -11.65 1.92
N GLU A 186 -2.64 -10.92 1.59
CA GLU A 186 -3.91 -11.00 2.32
C GLU A 186 -4.51 -12.41 2.25
N MET A 187 -4.43 -13.08 1.09
CA MET A 187 -4.87 -14.47 0.94
C MET A 187 -4.03 -15.45 1.78
N ARG A 188 -2.71 -15.28 1.81
CA ARG A 188 -1.80 -16.11 2.63
C ARG A 188 -2.06 -15.98 4.12
N LYS A 189 -2.36 -14.77 4.59
CA LYS A 189 -2.78 -14.55 5.99
C LYS A 189 -4.06 -15.29 6.34
N VAL A 190 -5.06 -15.20 5.46
CA VAL A 190 -6.34 -15.90 5.65
C VAL A 190 -6.12 -17.41 5.66
N GLU A 191 -5.23 -17.93 4.83
CA GLU A 191 -4.84 -19.34 4.83
C GLU A 191 -4.17 -19.76 6.14
N ALA A 192 -3.19 -19.00 6.63
CA ALA A 192 -2.55 -19.26 7.93
C ALA A 192 -3.56 -19.24 9.10
N LEU A 193 -4.53 -18.32 9.07
CA LEU A 193 -5.61 -18.29 10.07
C LEU A 193 -6.55 -19.50 9.96
N LYS A 194 -6.86 -19.95 8.74
CA LYS A 194 -7.65 -21.17 8.52
C LYS A 194 -6.92 -22.41 9.04
N GLU A 195 -5.62 -22.51 8.81
CA GLU A 195 -4.79 -23.60 9.33
C GLU A 195 -4.78 -23.60 10.86
N ARG A 196 -4.60 -22.43 11.49
CA ARG A 196 -4.71 -22.29 12.95
C ARG A 196 -6.08 -22.73 13.47
N ALA A 197 -7.17 -22.29 12.83
CA ALA A 197 -8.52 -22.67 13.21
C ALA A 197 -8.83 -24.15 12.96
N ALA A 198 -8.21 -24.78 11.95
CA ALA A 198 -8.32 -26.21 11.70
C ALA A 198 -7.62 -27.01 12.82
N ALA A 199 -6.36 -26.66 13.12
CA ALA A 199 -5.59 -27.30 14.19
C ALA A 199 -6.28 -27.17 15.55
N PHE A 200 -6.87 -26.02 15.86
CA PHE A 200 -7.65 -25.82 17.09
C PHE A 200 -8.88 -26.72 17.17
N ARG A 201 -9.64 -26.85 16.07
CA ARG A 201 -10.85 -27.70 16.01
C ARG A 201 -10.51 -29.18 16.13
N GLU A 202 -9.46 -29.64 15.45
CA GLU A 202 -8.97 -31.02 15.55
C GLU A 202 -8.52 -31.33 16.99
N GLY A 203 -7.72 -30.43 17.58
CA GLY A 203 -7.25 -30.58 18.95
C GLY A 203 -8.38 -30.62 19.99
N ARG A 204 -9.43 -29.81 19.79
CA ARG A 204 -10.62 -29.81 20.66
C ARG A 204 -11.43 -31.09 20.52
N ALA A 205 -11.62 -31.59 19.29
CA ALA A 205 -12.38 -32.82 19.05
C ALA A 205 -11.76 -34.05 19.74
N ILE A 206 -10.42 -34.13 19.78
CA ILE A 206 -9.71 -35.23 20.46
C ILE A 206 -9.90 -35.16 21.98
N VAL A 207 -9.90 -33.96 22.54
CA VAL A 207 -10.11 -33.80 23.99
C VAL A 207 -11.53 -34.15 24.38
N ASP A 208 -12.49 -33.76 23.55
CA ASP A 208 -13.89 -34.12 23.78
C ASP A 208 -14.07 -35.65 23.72
N GLN A 209 -13.40 -36.34 22.79
CA GLN A 209 -13.37 -37.81 22.74
C GLN A 209 -12.74 -38.44 23.99
N LEU A 210 -11.58 -37.95 24.43
CA LEU A 210 -10.91 -38.47 25.63
C LEU A 210 -11.76 -38.27 26.89
N LYS A 211 -12.45 -37.14 27.03
CA LYS A 211 -13.37 -36.89 28.14
C LYS A 211 -14.57 -37.83 28.13
N GLU A 212 -15.09 -38.17 26.95
CA GLU A 212 -16.15 -39.18 26.82
C GLU A 212 -15.66 -40.57 27.21
N GLU A 213 -14.45 -40.96 26.78
CA GLU A 213 -13.83 -42.24 27.16
C GLU A 213 -13.58 -42.33 28.68
N GLU A 214 -13.05 -41.28 29.30
CA GLU A 214 -12.85 -41.20 30.75
C GLU A 214 -14.18 -41.31 31.51
N ARG A 215 -15.24 -40.65 31.01
CA ARG A 215 -16.56 -40.72 31.62
C ARG A 215 -17.15 -42.12 31.54
N LEU A 216 -17.03 -42.77 30.38
CA LEU A 216 -17.48 -44.15 30.19
C LEU A 216 -16.70 -45.13 31.09
N ALA A 217 -15.38 -44.98 31.17
CA ALA A 217 -14.54 -45.81 32.03
C ALA A 217 -14.89 -45.63 33.52
N PHE A 218 -15.18 -44.39 33.94
CA PHE A 218 -15.61 -44.08 35.30
C PHE A 218 -16.97 -44.69 35.64
N GLU A 219 -17.97 -44.55 34.76
CA GLU A 219 -19.30 -45.15 34.93
C GLU A 219 -19.20 -46.69 35.03
N THR A 220 -18.41 -47.32 34.15
CA THR A 220 -18.18 -48.77 34.17
C THR A 220 -17.51 -49.22 35.48
N GLY A 221 -16.49 -48.49 35.94
CA GLY A 221 -15.79 -48.80 37.19
C GLY A 221 -16.67 -48.67 38.44
N MET A 222 -17.61 -47.71 38.46
CA MET A 222 -18.59 -47.61 39.55
C MET A 222 -19.56 -48.80 39.56
N GLU A 223 -20.03 -49.24 38.41
CA GLU A 223 -20.93 -50.40 38.33
C GLU A 223 -20.27 -51.68 38.81
N GLU A 224 -18.98 -51.87 38.50
CA GLU A 224 -18.19 -53.01 38.99
C GLU A 224 -17.96 -52.93 40.51
N ALA A 225 -17.64 -51.74 41.03
CA ALA A 225 -17.48 -51.53 42.47
C ALA A 225 -18.78 -51.75 43.26
N GLU A 226 -19.93 -51.34 42.71
CA GLU A 226 -21.24 -51.57 43.32
C GLU A 226 -21.58 -53.07 43.37
N LYS A 227 -21.28 -53.82 42.31
CA LYS A 227 -21.48 -55.28 42.23
C LYS A 227 -20.61 -56.04 43.22
N LEU A 228 -19.40 -55.56 43.52
CA LEU A 228 -18.49 -56.18 44.49
C LEU A 228 -18.86 -55.90 45.96
N SER A 229 -19.71 -54.88 46.22
CA SER A 229 -20.15 -54.53 47.58
C SER A 229 -21.40 -55.28 48.06
N LYS A 230 -22.07 -56.01 47.16
CA LYS A 230 -23.25 -56.85 47.43
C LYS A 230 -22.85 -58.31 47.53
#